data_AF-A0A2H5FMP9-F1
#
_entry.id   AF-A0A2H5FMP9-F1
#
_cell.length_a   1.000
_cell.length_b   1.000
_cell.length_c   1.000
_cell.angle_alpha   90.00
_cell.angle_beta   90.00
_cell.angle_gamma   90.00
#
_symmetry.space_group_name_H-M   'P 1'
#
loop_
_entity.id
_entity.type
_entity.pdbx_description
1 polymer ?
#
loop_
_entity_poly.entity_id
_entity_poly.type
_entity_poly.pdbx_seq_one_letter_code
_entity_poly.pdbx_strand_id
1 'polypeptide(L)'
;MLYRKCKAQWDALNKTSAHTKWSHYFKNYDPGYYEYLPTSYQELLNASGLGRFKAEFTTEEQISYEDIETFTNFMKGWLPHLNILPKEHHDEFLSLFITDYLNNLNTSISKITIPFVRLIIA
;
A
#
# COMPACT_ATOMS: atom_id res chain seq x y z
N MET A 1 -2.63 -0.86 -14.79
CA MET A 1 -3.36 -1.43 -13.64
C MET A 1 -2.91 -0.69 -12.41
N LEU A 2 -3.84 -0.11 -11.65
CA LEU A 2 -3.52 0.70 -10.47
C LEU A 2 -4.06 -0.01 -9.23
N TYR A 3 -3.29 -0.03 -8.17
CA TYR A 3 -3.70 -0.65 -6.92
C TYR A 3 -4.41 0.38 -6.06
N ARG A 4 -5.52 -0.03 -5.44
CA ARG A 4 -6.23 0.84 -4.51
C ARG A 4 -5.42 0.97 -3.22
N LYS A 5 -5.42 2.17 -2.61
CA LYS A 5 -4.90 2.35 -1.26
C LYS A 5 -5.61 1.41 -0.29
N CYS A 6 -4.85 0.51 0.35
CA CYS A 6 -5.33 -0.27 1.48
C CYS A 6 -5.25 0.59 2.74
N LYS A 7 -6.39 0.90 3.36
CA LYS A 7 -6.43 1.75 4.57
C LYS A 7 -5.55 1.20 5.70
N ALA A 8 -5.63 -0.09 5.97
CA ALA A 8 -4.83 -0.75 7.00
C ALA A 8 -3.32 -0.60 6.77
N GLN A 9 -2.88 -0.72 5.52
CA GLN A 9 -1.47 -0.54 5.12
C GLN A 9 -1.03 0.92 5.29
N TRP A 10 -1.84 1.87 4.81
CA TRP A 10 -1.50 3.29 4.84
C TRP A 10 -1.52 3.87 6.25
N ASP A 11 -2.47 3.46 7.09
CA ASP A 11 -2.52 3.86 8.49
C ASP A 11 -1.28 3.35 9.24
N ALA A 12 -0.82 2.12 8.96
CA ALA A 12 0.43 1.59 9.49
C ALA A 12 1.65 2.39 9.01
N LEU A 13 1.77 2.68 7.70
CA LEU A 13 2.88 3.48 7.17
C LEU A 13 2.94 4.87 7.77
N ASN A 14 1.80 5.55 7.89
CA ASN A 14 1.74 6.88 8.49
C ASN A 14 2.19 6.84 9.95
N LYS A 15 1.73 5.84 10.71
CA LYS A 15 2.13 5.66 12.11
C LYS A 15 3.63 5.39 12.24
N THR A 16 4.19 4.47 11.45
CA THR A 16 5.62 4.15 11.49
C THR A 16 6.48 5.33 11.05
N SER A 17 6.05 6.06 10.01
CA SER A 17 6.78 7.23 9.51
C SER A 17 6.72 8.41 10.47
N ALA A 18 5.65 8.53 11.27
CA ALA A 18 5.51 9.55 12.31
C ALA A 18 6.29 9.22 13.60
N HIS A 19 6.88 8.02 13.71
CA HIS A 19 7.68 7.64 14.87
C HIS A 19 8.85 8.61 15.07
N THR A 20 9.14 9.00 16.32
CA THR A 20 10.15 10.02 16.66
C THR A 20 11.55 9.70 16.13
N LYS A 21 11.86 8.41 15.95
CA LYS A 21 13.11 7.92 15.38
C LYS A 21 13.28 8.25 13.89
N TRP A 22 12.18 8.36 13.14
CA TRP A 22 12.20 8.44 11.68
C TRP A 22 11.56 9.71 11.11
N SER A 23 10.72 10.39 11.89
CA SER A 23 9.87 11.48 11.42
C SER A 23 10.64 12.61 10.72
N HIS A 24 11.90 12.85 11.09
CA HIS A 24 12.75 13.85 10.42
C HIS A 24 13.10 13.49 8.98
N TYR A 25 13.22 12.21 8.63
CA TYR A 25 13.44 11.75 7.25
C TYR A 25 12.21 12.02 6.35
N PHE A 26 11.02 12.07 6.95
CA PHE A 26 9.75 12.15 6.20
C PHE A 26 9.13 13.56 6.14
N LYS A 27 9.80 14.60 6.66
CA LYS A 27 9.24 15.96 6.78
C LYS A 27 8.71 16.57 5.46
N ASN A 28 9.38 16.28 4.35
CA ASN A 28 9.00 16.74 3.01
C ASN A 28 8.85 15.57 2.03
N TYR A 29 8.60 14.37 2.55
CA TYR A 29 8.49 13.18 1.73
C TYR A 29 7.11 13.09 1.07
N ASP A 30 7.10 12.88 -0.24
CA ASP A 30 5.92 12.49 -0.99
C ASP A 30 6.08 11.03 -1.43
N PRO A 31 5.21 10.10 -1.01
CA PRO A 31 5.27 8.72 -1.45
C PRO A 31 4.94 8.51 -2.94
N GLY A 32 4.45 9.54 -3.65
CA GLY A 32 4.06 9.45 -5.05
C GLY A 32 2.89 8.49 -5.30
N TYR A 33 2.21 8.07 -4.24
CA TYR A 33 1.11 7.13 -4.29
C TYR A 33 -0.17 7.85 -3.88
N TYR A 34 -1.02 8.11 -4.87
CA TYR A 34 -2.28 8.82 -4.71
C TYR A 34 -3.46 7.86 -4.72
N GLU A 35 -4.58 8.30 -4.16
CA GLU A 35 -5.81 7.51 -4.25
C GLU A 35 -6.40 7.63 -5.65
N TYR A 36 -6.74 6.50 -6.25
CA TYR A 36 -7.34 6.43 -7.58
C TYR A 36 -8.78 5.94 -7.46
N LEU A 37 -9.73 6.78 -7.85
CA LEU A 37 -11.15 6.46 -7.84
C LEU A 37 -11.63 6.16 -9.27
N PRO A 38 -12.46 5.12 -9.47
CA PRO A 38 -13.05 4.81 -10.77
C PRO A 38 -13.78 5.99 -11.39
N THR A 39 -14.47 6.80 -10.59
CA THR A 39 -15.18 8.01 -11.04
C THR A 39 -14.23 9.01 -11.71
N SER A 40 -13.10 9.33 -11.07
CA SER A 40 -12.10 10.25 -11.62
C SER A 40 -11.50 9.72 -12.92
N TYR A 41 -11.27 8.40 -13.02
CA TYR A 41 -10.79 7.79 -14.26
C TYR A 41 -11.86 7.76 -15.35
N GLN A 42 -13.14 7.57 -14.99
CA GLN A 42 -14.24 7.60 -15.94
C GLN A 42 -14.41 9.00 -16.55
N GLU A 43 -14.26 10.06 -15.76
CA GLU A 43 -14.28 11.44 -16.25
C GLU A 43 -13.18 11.69 -17.28
N LEU A 44 -11.96 11.20 -17.03
CA LEU A 44 -10.83 11.30 -17.97
C LEU A 44 -11.08 10.49 -19.26
N LEU A 45 -11.66 9.28 -19.15
CA LEU A 45 -12.03 8.47 -20.30
C LEU A 45 -13.07 9.19 -21.17
N ASN A 46 -14.09 9.79 -20.55
CA ASN A 46 -15.11 10.54 -21.27
C ASN A 46 -14.51 11.76 -21.99
N ALA A 47 -13.66 12.54 -21.29
CA ALA A 47 -13.02 13.73 -21.86
C ALA A 47 -12.05 13.42 -23.02
N SER A 48 -11.45 12.22 -23.03
CA SER A 48 -10.51 11.78 -24.07
C SER A 48 -11.18 11.08 -25.26
N GLY A 49 -12.51 10.98 -25.29
CA GLY A 49 -13.23 10.23 -26.33
C GLY A 49 -13.16 8.70 -26.16
N LEU A 50 -12.62 8.23 -25.04
CA LEU A 50 -12.50 6.82 -24.66
C LEU A 50 -13.64 6.36 -23.74
N GLY A 51 -14.71 7.15 -23.59
CA GLY A 51 -15.81 6.90 -22.65
C GLY A 51 -16.62 5.63 -22.88
N ARG A 52 -16.37 4.90 -23.98
CA ARG A 52 -16.92 3.54 -24.19
C ARG A 52 -16.33 2.51 -23.23
N PHE A 53 -15.13 2.76 -22.70
CA PHE A 53 -14.50 1.92 -21.70
C PHE A 53 -14.95 2.33 -20.30
N LYS A 54 -14.99 1.38 -19.39
CA LYS A 54 -15.45 1.57 -18.02
C LYS A 54 -14.29 1.46 -17.06
N ALA A 55 -14.10 2.49 -16.24
CA ALA A 55 -13.23 2.41 -15.08
C ALA A 55 -13.99 1.78 -13.91
N GLU A 56 -13.44 0.71 -13.34
CA GLU A 56 -14.03 0.05 -12.17
C GLU A 56 -12.99 -0.61 -11.28
N PHE A 57 -13.39 -0.88 -10.04
CA PHE A 57 -12.61 -1.74 -9.16
C PHE A 57 -12.92 -3.20 -9.44
N THR A 58 -11.90 -4.05 -9.42
CA THR A 58 -12.09 -5.50 -9.36
C THR A 58 -12.78 -5.89 -8.07
N THR A 59 -13.39 -7.08 -8.05
CA THR A 59 -13.73 -7.76 -6.80
C THR A 59 -12.49 -7.83 -5.90
N GLU A 60 -12.69 -7.67 -4.60
CA GLU A 60 -11.62 -7.82 -3.62
C GLU A 60 -11.10 -9.27 -3.63
N GLU A 61 -9.82 -9.42 -3.93
CA GLU A 61 -9.09 -10.67 -3.86
C GLU A 61 -8.38 -10.77 -2.51
N GLN A 62 -8.32 -11.98 -1.96
CA GLN A 62 -7.61 -12.26 -0.72
C GLN A 62 -6.32 -13.00 -1.06
N ILE A 63 -5.18 -12.33 -0.88
CA ILE A 63 -3.86 -12.94 -1.12
C ILE A 63 -3.33 -13.45 0.22
N SER A 64 -3.00 -14.73 0.27
CA SER A 64 -2.44 -15.37 1.46
C SER A 64 -0.94 -15.57 1.31
N TYR A 65 -0.21 -15.38 2.40
CA TYR A 65 1.22 -15.65 2.51
C TYR A 65 1.45 -16.75 3.54
N GLU A 66 2.37 -17.67 3.24
CA GLU A 66 2.65 -18.85 4.06
C GLU A 66 3.34 -18.48 5.37
N ASP A 67 4.16 -17.43 5.34
CA ASP A 67 4.96 -17.00 6.47
C ASP A 67 5.28 -15.49 6.43
N ILE A 68 5.78 -14.99 7.55
CA ILE A 68 6.11 -13.57 7.76
C ILE A 68 7.29 -13.10 6.92
N GLU A 69 8.26 -13.96 6.62
CA GLU A 69 9.45 -13.61 5.84
C GLU A 69 9.07 -13.37 4.38
N THR A 70 8.29 -14.27 3.78
CA THR A 70 7.74 -14.13 2.45
C THR A 70 6.90 -12.86 2.33
N PHE A 71 6.04 -12.60 3.32
CA PHE A 71 5.26 -11.36 3.37
C PHE A 71 6.13 -10.11 3.50
N THR A 72 7.15 -10.14 4.37
CA THR A 72 8.08 -9.02 4.58
C THR A 72 8.85 -8.69 3.30
N ASN A 73 9.36 -9.72 2.61
CA ASN A 73 10.07 -9.57 1.35
C ASN A 73 9.17 -9.01 0.25
N PHE A 74 7.91 -9.45 0.19
CA PHE A 74 6.91 -8.84 -0.68
C PHE A 74 6.75 -7.35 -0.36
N MET A 75 6.48 -6.98 0.90
CA MET A 75 6.28 -5.58 1.29
C MET A 75 7.51 -4.71 1.01
N LYS A 76 8.72 -5.23 1.21
CA LYS A 76 9.98 -4.50 0.93
C LYS A 76 10.06 -4.00 -0.51
N GLY A 77 9.55 -4.77 -1.48
CA GLY A 77 9.51 -4.37 -2.89
C GLY A 77 8.51 -3.24 -3.20
N TRP A 78 7.56 -2.97 -2.31
CA TRP A 78 6.45 -2.05 -2.53
C TRP A 78 6.55 -0.72 -1.78
N LEU A 79 7.52 -0.58 -0.86
CA LEU A 79 7.58 0.56 0.05
C LEU A 79 8.64 1.60 -0.38
N PRO A 80 8.26 2.65 -1.11
CA PRO A 80 9.18 3.75 -1.43
C PRO A 80 9.74 4.45 -0.19
N HIS A 81 9.08 4.30 0.98
CA HIS A 81 9.52 4.82 2.27
C HIS A 81 10.93 4.35 2.65
N LEU A 82 11.31 3.13 2.23
CA LEU A 82 12.65 2.60 2.49
C LEU A 82 13.73 3.35 1.72
N ASN A 83 13.42 3.93 0.56
CA ASN A 83 14.40 4.64 -0.25
C ASN A 83 14.88 5.95 0.39
N ILE A 84 14.11 6.50 1.33
CA ILE A 84 14.45 7.73 2.05
C ILE A 84 15.24 7.44 3.33
N LEU A 85 15.10 6.24 3.87
CA LEU A 85 15.79 5.84 5.09
C LEU A 85 17.21 5.33 4.79
N PRO A 86 18.19 5.64 5.65
CA PRO A 86 19.45 4.91 5.70
C PRO A 86 19.23 3.40 5.81
N LYS A 87 20.09 2.60 5.16
CA LYS A 87 19.91 1.14 5.03
C LYS A 87 19.87 0.42 6.38
N GLU A 88 20.65 0.90 7.34
CA GLU A 88 20.70 0.42 8.72
C GLU A 88 19.36 0.55 9.47
N HIS A 89 18.41 1.32 8.94
CA HIS A 89 17.11 1.54 9.54
C HIS A 89 16.00 0.73 8.88
N HIS A 90 16.28 0.05 7.76
CA HIS A 90 15.26 -0.62 6.95
C HIS A 90 14.57 -1.75 7.70
N ASP A 91 15.35 -2.63 8.33
CA ASP A 91 14.78 -3.84 8.96
C ASP A 91 13.92 -3.50 10.18
N GLU A 92 14.35 -2.54 10.99
CA GLU A 92 13.58 -2.07 12.14
C GLU A 92 12.32 -1.31 11.71
N PHE A 93 12.43 -0.45 10.69
CA PHE A 93 11.27 0.24 10.12
C PHE A 93 10.26 -0.76 9.57
N LEU A 94 10.72 -1.76 8.81
CA LEU A 94 9.87 -2.82 8.26
C LEU A 94 9.19 -3.64 9.35
N SER A 95 9.91 -4.00 10.40
CA SER A 95 9.36 -4.79 11.51
C SER A 95 8.21 -4.05 12.22
N LEU A 96 8.39 -2.75 12.50
CA LEU A 96 7.36 -1.91 13.10
C LEU A 96 6.15 -1.74 12.16
N PHE A 97 6.41 -1.41 10.89
CA PHE A 97 5.38 -1.28 9.87
C PHE A 97 4.54 -2.55 9.73
N ILE A 98 5.18 -3.72 9.63
CA ILE A 98 4.48 -5.00 9.44
C ILE A 98 3.64 -5.33 10.66
N THR A 99 4.17 -5.12 11.86
CA THR A 99 3.41 -5.33 13.10
C THR A 99 2.14 -4.48 13.11
N ASP A 100 2.26 -3.18 12.83
CA ASP A 100 1.11 -2.27 12.76
C ASP A 100 0.13 -2.64 11.64
N TYR A 101 0.65 -3.09 10.49
CA TYR A 101 -0.20 -3.48 9.37
C TYR A 101 -1.02 -4.74 9.67
N LEU A 102 -0.40 -5.79 10.22
CA LEU A 102 -1.10 -7.02 10.59
C LEU A 102 -2.13 -6.77 11.70
N ASN A 103 -1.80 -5.91 12.66
CA ASN A 103 -2.75 -5.47 13.68
C ASN A 103 -3.95 -4.76 13.06
N ASN A 104 -3.74 -3.84 12.12
CA ASN A 104 -4.82 -3.13 11.42
C ASN A 104 -5.71 -4.07 10.58
N LEU A 105 -5.16 -5.21 10.11
CA LEU A 105 -5.90 -6.25 9.40
C LEU A 105 -6.63 -7.24 10.33
N ASN A 106 -6.41 -7.17 11.65
CA ASN A 106 -6.85 -8.19 12.61
C ASN A 106 -6.44 -9.62 12.19
N THR A 107 -5.24 -9.76 11.63
CA THR A 107 -4.71 -11.05 11.15
C THR A 107 -3.54 -11.51 12.01
N SER A 108 -3.24 -12.82 11.99
CA SER A 108 -2.15 -13.42 12.75
C SER A 108 -0.97 -13.77 11.85
N ILE A 109 0.22 -13.82 12.46
CA ILE A 109 1.47 -14.20 11.77
C ILE A 109 1.40 -15.62 11.19
N SER A 110 0.57 -16.50 11.76
CA SER A 110 0.37 -17.88 11.31
C SER A 110 -0.43 -18.04 10.02
N LYS A 111 -1.16 -16.99 9.60
CA LYS A 111 -1.90 -16.98 8.33
C LYS A 111 -2.17 -15.54 7.91
N ILE A 112 -1.23 -14.96 7.17
CA ILE A 112 -1.32 -13.57 6.72
C ILE A 112 -2.18 -13.53 5.47
N THR A 113 -3.33 -12.88 5.57
CA THR A 113 -4.20 -12.62 4.42
C THR A 113 -4.37 -11.11 4.26
N ILE A 114 -4.12 -10.60 3.05
CA ILE A 114 -4.30 -9.19 2.73
C ILE A 114 -5.38 -8.99 1.65
N PRO A 115 -6.20 -7.94 1.77
CA PRO A 115 -7.16 -7.57 0.75
C PRO A 115 -6.45 -6.86 -0.41
N PHE A 116 -6.83 -7.22 -1.63
CA PHE A 116 -6.25 -6.67 -2.84
C PHE A 116 -7.36 -6.25 -3.81
N VAL A 117 -7.36 -4.95 -4.16
CA VAL A 117 -8.33 -4.34 -5.08
C VAL A 117 -7.56 -3.55 -6.13
N ARG A 118 -7.96 -3.74 -7.38
CA ARG A 118 -7.30 -3.13 -8.54
C ARG A 118 -8.30 -2.25 -9.27
N LEU A 119 -7.86 -1.09 -9.74
CA LEU A 119 -8.57 -0.31 -10.73
C LEU A 119 -8.17 -0.81 -12.12
N ILE A 120 -9.19 -1.17 -12.90
CA ILE A 120 -9.08 -1.64 -14.27
C ILE A 120 -9.91 -0.76 -15.20
N ILE A 121 -9.54 -0.78 -16.48
CA ILE A 121 -10.33 -0.22 -17.58
C ILE A 121 -10.81 -1.42 -18.40
N ALA A 122 -12.13 -1.62 -18.45
CA ALA A 122 -12.79 -2.73 -19.14
C ALA A 122 -13.58 -2.23 -20.35
#